data_AF-A0A9Q0VIU0-F1
#
_entry.id   AF-A0A9Q0VIU0-F1
#
_cell.length_a   1.000
_cell.length_b   1.000
_cell.length_c   1.000
_cell.angle_alpha   90.00
_cell.angle_beta   90.00
_cell.angle_gamma   90.00
#
_symmetry.space_group_name_H-M   'P 1'
#
loop_
_entity.id
_entity.type
_entity.pdbx_description
1 polymer ?
#
loop_
_entity_poly.entity_id
_entity_poly.type
_entity_poly.pdbx_seq_one_letter_code
_entity_poly.pdbx_strand_id
1 'polypeptide(L)'
;MGDKCTVVMSYFSDISSICWFLQPQLGDAIKRLHLVVENAVTEDRHIVVGTGSTQLLMAALSSPADRHPVSLVAAAPFYSVATPPFLIKLHSCILLWLLQFT
;
A
#
# COMPACT_ATOMS: atom_id res chain seq x y z
N MET A 1 35.34 -8.29 -22.06
CA MET A 1 33.96 -8.58 -21.63
C MET A 1 33.52 -7.45 -20.72
N GLY A 2 32.88 -6.41 -21.27
CA GLY A 2 32.34 -5.31 -20.49
C GLY A 2 30.82 -5.48 -20.44
N ASP A 3 30.30 -5.89 -19.29
CA ASP A 3 28.87 -5.96 -19.05
C ASP A 3 28.33 -4.53 -19.08
N LYS A 4 27.80 -4.16 -20.25
CA LYS A 4 27.08 -2.91 -20.43
C LYS A 4 25.81 -3.05 -19.61
N CYS A 5 25.85 -2.54 -18.38
CA CYS A 5 24.68 -2.33 -17.53
C CYS A 5 23.75 -1.38 -18.28
N THR A 6 22.92 -1.91 -19.16
CA THR A 6 21.77 -1.21 -19.72
C THR A 6 20.79 -1.05 -18.58
N VAL A 7 20.96 0.04 -17.83
CA VAL A 7 19.88 0.60 -17.03
C VAL A 7 18.79 0.97 -18.03
N VAL A 8 17.89 0.03 -18.30
CA VAL A 8 16.66 0.32 -19.03
C VAL A 8 15.84 1.17 -18.07
N MET A 9 15.88 2.50 -18.24
CA MET A 9 15.04 3.45 -17.49
C MET A 9 13.58 3.34 -17.94
N SER A 10 13.02 2.14 -17.83
CA SER A 10 11.62 1.86 -18.11
C SER A 10 10.78 2.42 -16.97
N TYR A 11 9.67 3.08 -17.33
CA TYR A 11 8.64 3.48 -16.37
C TYR A 11 7.89 2.26 -15.80
N PHE A 12 7.85 1.18 -16.56
CA PHE A 12 7.16 -0.06 -16.20
C PHE A 12 8.15 -1.04 -15.56
N SER A 13 7.75 -1.60 -14.42
CA SER A 13 8.42 -2.73 -13.78
C SER A 13 7.87 -4.06 -14.28
N ASP A 14 6.54 -4.21 -14.25
CA ASP A 14 5.84 -5.42 -14.72
C ASP A 14 4.43 -5.06 -15.21
N ILE A 15 4.21 -5.10 -16.51
CA ILE A 15 2.93 -4.71 -17.13
C ILE A 15 1.81 -5.73 -16.83
N SER A 16 2.16 -6.96 -16.42
CA SER A 16 1.16 -7.99 -16.08
C SER A 16 0.56 -7.80 -14.68
N SER A 17 1.21 -7.00 -13.84
CA SER A 17 0.76 -6.71 -12.48
C SER A 17 -0.21 -5.51 -12.46
N ILE A 18 -1.19 -5.56 -11.55
CA ILE A 18 -2.08 -4.41 -11.27
C ILE A 18 -1.25 -3.19 -10.84
N CYS A 19 -0.22 -3.41 -10.03
CA CYS A 19 0.73 -2.38 -9.64
C CYS A 19 1.95 -2.46 -10.57
N TRP A 20 1.80 -1.95 -11.80
CA TRP A 20 2.81 -2.12 -12.87
C TRP A 20 4.15 -1.42 -12.61
N PHE A 21 4.20 -0.52 -11.64
CA PHE A 21 5.42 0.15 -11.16
C PHE A 21 6.03 -0.52 -9.91
N LEU A 22 5.47 -1.65 -9.45
CA LEU A 22 6.08 -2.45 -8.40
C LEU A 22 7.18 -3.32 -8.99
N GLN A 23 8.41 -3.13 -8.52
CA GLN A 23 9.51 -4.03 -8.84
C GLN A 23 9.24 -5.44 -8.28
N PRO A 24 9.32 -6.51 -9.09
CA PRO A 24 8.98 -7.88 -8.66
C PRO A 24 9.74 -8.33 -7.42
N GLN A 25 11.05 -8.04 -7.35
CA GLN A 25 11.91 -8.39 -6.22
C GLN A 25 11.46 -7.76 -4.89
N LEU A 26 10.91 -6.53 -4.94
CA LEU A 26 10.36 -5.88 -3.77
C LEU A 26 9.05 -6.57 -3.35
N GLY A 27 8.19 -6.92 -4.31
CA GLY A 27 6.97 -7.69 -4.06
C GLY A 27 7.26 -9.02 -3.35
N ASP A 28 8.25 -9.76 -3.82
CA ASP A 28 8.68 -11.04 -3.22
C ASP A 28 9.24 -10.84 -1.81
N ALA A 29 10.05 -9.80 -1.60
CA ALA A 29 10.59 -9.47 -0.29
C ALA A 29 9.49 -9.12 0.73
N ILE A 30 8.46 -8.36 0.31
CA ILE A 30 7.30 -8.02 1.14
C ILE A 30 6.52 -9.28 1.52
N LYS A 31 6.21 -10.16 0.55
CA LYS A 31 5.52 -11.43 0.81
C LYS A 31 6.31 -12.31 1.79
N ARG A 32 7.61 -12.46 1.55
CA ARG A 32 8.50 -13.23 2.42
C ARG A 32 8.54 -12.65 3.84
N LEU A 33 8.60 -11.32 3.98
CA LEU A 33 8.60 -10.68 5.30
C LEU A 33 7.32 -11.01 6.07
N HIS A 34 6.16 -10.86 5.43
CA HIS A 34 4.88 -11.16 6.05
C HIS A 34 4.68 -12.64 6.37
N LEU A 35 5.22 -13.53 5.52
CA LEU A 35 5.24 -14.97 5.77
C LEU A 35 6.10 -15.32 6.99
N VAL A 36 7.29 -14.72 7.12
CA VAL A 36 8.23 -15.04 8.22
C VAL A 36 7.78 -14.45 9.55
N VAL A 37 7.22 -13.23 9.54
CA VAL A 37 6.75 -12.56 10.77
C VAL A 37 5.34 -13.02 11.14
N GLU A 38 4.61 -13.63 10.20
CA GLU A 38 3.23 -14.10 10.34
C GLU A 38 2.27 -12.99 10.80
N ASN A 39 2.56 -11.74 10.45
CA ASN A 39 1.75 -10.60 10.84
C ASN A 39 0.64 -10.29 9.83
N ALA A 40 0.76 -10.71 8.57
CA ALA A 40 -0.27 -10.46 7.56
C ALA A 40 -0.40 -11.61 6.55
N VAL A 41 -1.63 -11.95 6.18
CA VAL A 41 -1.89 -12.87 5.07
C VAL A 41 -1.71 -12.12 3.74
N THR A 42 -0.76 -12.57 2.93
CA THR A 42 -0.47 -12.03 1.59
C THR A 42 -1.00 -12.90 0.45
N GLU A 43 -1.47 -14.11 0.74
CA GLU A 43 -2.08 -15.02 -0.25
C GLU A 43 -3.37 -14.43 -0.81
N ASP A 44 -3.58 -14.55 -2.12
CA ASP A 44 -4.73 -14.00 -2.86
C ASP A 44 -4.97 -12.49 -2.69
N ARG A 45 -3.92 -11.73 -2.34
CA ARG A 45 -3.97 -10.27 -2.23
C ARG A 45 -3.03 -9.58 -3.20
N HIS A 46 -3.49 -8.46 -3.76
CA HIS A 46 -2.64 -7.57 -4.55
C HIS A 46 -1.81 -6.67 -3.64
N ILE A 47 -0.53 -6.52 -3.99
CA ILE A 47 0.38 -5.58 -3.32
C ILE A 47 0.42 -4.31 -4.17
N VAL A 48 0.08 -3.18 -3.55
CA VAL A 48 0.21 -1.85 -4.13
C VAL A 48 1.23 -1.07 -3.31
N VAL A 49 2.17 -0.42 -4.00
CA VAL A 49 3.18 0.43 -3.36
C VAL A 49 2.88 1.90 -3.59
N GLY A 50 3.37 2.75 -2.69
CA GLY A 50 3.23 4.20 -2.76
C GLY A 50 4.37 4.88 -2.00
N THR A 51 4.56 6.17 -2.25
CA THR A 51 5.50 7.05 -1.58
C THR A 51 5.02 7.33 -0.16
N GLY A 52 5.25 6.34 0.69
CA GLY A 52 4.83 6.36 2.07
C GLY A 52 3.36 6.00 2.28
N SER A 53 3.16 5.39 3.44
CA SER A 53 1.96 5.35 4.26
C SER A 53 0.81 6.31 3.89
N THR A 54 1.08 7.62 3.90
CA THR A 54 0.06 8.67 3.69
C THR A 54 -0.53 8.63 2.29
N GLN A 55 0.29 8.37 1.27
CA GLN A 55 -0.21 8.27 -0.10
C GLN A 55 -1.14 7.07 -0.26
N LEU A 56 -0.77 5.91 0.29
CA LEU A 56 -1.59 4.70 0.25
C LEU A 56 -2.91 4.88 1.00
N LEU A 57 -2.88 5.57 2.14
CA LEU A 57 -4.06 5.92 2.89
C LEU A 57 -5.02 6.78 2.05
N MET A 58 -4.53 7.88 1.48
CA MET A 58 -5.34 8.75 0.63
C MET A 58 -5.89 8.03 -0.61
N ALA A 59 -5.08 7.17 -1.23
CA ALA A 59 -5.51 6.38 -2.37
C ALA A 59 -6.67 5.43 -2.00
N ALA A 60 -6.56 4.73 -0.87
CA ALA A 60 -7.62 3.83 -0.37
C ALA A 60 -8.92 4.58 -0.08
N LEU A 61 -8.85 5.80 0.49
CA LEU A 61 -10.01 6.64 0.77
C LEU A 61 -10.68 7.20 -0.49
N SER A 62 -9.89 7.45 -1.54
CA SER A 62 -10.39 7.93 -2.83
C SER A 62 -10.92 6.83 -3.75
N SER A 63 -10.69 5.56 -3.40
CA SER A 63 -11.09 4.40 -4.20
C SER A 63 -12.61 4.13 -4.28
N PRO A 64 -13.47 4.49 -3.31
CA PRO A 64 -14.90 4.28 -3.44
C PRO A 64 -15.45 5.03 -4.66
N ALA A 65 -16.20 4.33 -5.51
CA ALA A 65 -16.77 4.87 -6.76
C ALA A 65 -18.00 5.75 -6.54
N ASP A 66 -18.49 5.85 -5.30
CA ASP A 66 -19.68 6.61 -4.97
C ASP A 66 -19.39 8.10 -4.94
N ARG A 67 -20.22 8.87 -5.65
CA ARG A 67 -20.11 10.34 -5.75
C ARG A 67 -20.61 11.07 -4.50
N HIS A 68 -20.91 10.34 -3.43
CA HIS A 68 -21.43 10.88 -2.19
C HIS A 68 -20.31 10.98 -1.15
N PRO A 69 -20.32 12.03 -0.31
CA PRO A 69 -19.34 12.16 0.75
C PRO A 69 -19.43 10.97 1.71
N VAL A 70 -18.29 10.30 1.92
CA VAL A 70 -18.15 9.18 2.86
C VAL A 70 -17.70 9.74 4.21
N SER A 71 -18.38 9.36 5.29
CA SER A 71 -17.95 9.70 6.65
C SER A 71 -16.75 8.85 7.03
N LEU A 72 -15.65 9.51 7.44
CA LEU A 72 -14.42 8.84 7.86
C LEU A 72 -14.21 9.08 9.35
N VAL A 73 -14.17 7.99 10.11
CA VAL A 73 -14.08 7.99 11.56
C VAL A 73 -12.94 7.08 12.03
N ALA A 74 -12.32 7.41 13.15
CA ALA A 74 -11.32 6.59 13.80
C ALA A 74 -11.53 6.59 15.32
N ALA A 75 -11.32 5.44 15.97
CA ALA A 75 -11.47 5.30 17.41
C ALA A 75 -10.40 6.11 18.17
N ALA A 76 -10.82 6.91 19.14
CA ALA A 76 -9.92 7.69 19.99
C ALA A 76 -9.16 6.78 20.99
N PRO A 77 -7.88 7.09 21.31
CA PRO A 77 -7.04 8.12 20.72
C PRO A 77 -6.57 7.70 19.31
N PHE A 78 -6.60 8.65 18.37
CA PHE A 78 -6.22 8.43 16.97
C PHE A 78 -4.93 9.17 16.60
N TYR A 79 -4.31 8.76 15.50
CA TYR A 79 -3.08 9.38 15.00
C TYR A 79 -3.38 10.74 14.37
N SER A 80 -2.79 11.80 14.92
CA SER A 80 -3.10 13.20 14.57
C SER A 80 -2.35 13.70 13.32
N VAL A 81 -2.16 12.85 12.30
CA VAL A 81 -1.43 13.26 11.07
C VAL A 81 -2.29 14.05 10.08
N ALA A 82 -3.52 14.37 10.44
CA ALA A 82 -4.36 15.23 9.61
C ALA A 82 -5.29 16.12 10.43
N THR A 83 -5.11 17.42 10.28
CA THR A 83 -6.18 18.42 10.38
C THR A 83 -6.06 19.42 9.22
N PRO A 84 -7.15 19.79 8.51
CA PRO A 84 -8.52 19.24 8.53
C PRO A 84 -8.96 18.66 7.15
N PRO A 85 -9.93 17.71 7.04
CA PRO A 85 -10.69 16.97 8.04
C PRO A 85 -10.58 15.45 7.80
N PHE A 86 -9.48 14.79 8.17
CA PHE A 86 -9.37 13.34 7.99
C PHE A 86 -8.71 12.70 9.21
N LEU A 87 -9.48 12.03 10.05
CA LEU A 87 -8.97 11.32 11.21
C LEU A 87 -8.76 9.85 10.86
N ILE A 88 -7.51 9.41 10.73
CA ILE A 88 -7.21 7.98 10.58
C ILE A 88 -6.05 7.58 11.48
N LYS A 89 -6.27 6.52 12.26
CA LYS A 89 -5.31 5.91 13.15
C LYS A 89 -4.33 5.06 12.35
N LEU A 90 -3.07 5.50 12.30
CA LEU A 90 -1.94 4.66 11.91
C LEU A 90 -1.45 3.90 13.16
N HIS A 91 -2.04 2.75 13.44
CA HIS A 91 -1.36 1.76 14.27
C HIS A 91 -0.44 0.97 13.35
N SER A 92 0.80 1.43 13.15
CA SER A 92 1.95 0.65 12.67
C SER A 92 1.64 -0.49 11.67
N CYS A 93 0.82 -0.24 10.64
CA CYS A 93 0.24 -1.29 9.81
C CYS A 93 -0.21 -0.76 8.43
N ILE A 94 0.52 0.14 7.78
CA ILE A 94 0.53 0.04 6.28
C ILE A 94 1.11 -1.32 5.85
N LEU A 95 1.80 -2.00 6.78
CA LEU A 95 2.12 -3.43 6.78
C LEU A 95 0.96 -4.36 7.22
N LEU A 96 -0.24 -3.87 7.57
CA LEU A 96 -1.36 -4.73 7.97
C LEU A 96 -2.71 -4.11 7.63
N TRP A 97 -3.36 -4.68 6.62
CA TRP A 97 -4.78 -4.97 6.70
C TRP A 97 -5.73 -3.76 6.57
N LEU A 98 -6.10 -3.50 5.32
CA LEU A 98 -7.47 -3.20 4.85
C LEU A 98 -8.55 -4.20 5.36
N LEU A 99 -8.38 -4.81 6.52
CA LEU A 99 -9.17 -5.94 7.03
C LEU A 99 -9.34 -5.82 8.55
N GLN A 100 -10.10 -4.83 8.96
CA GLN A 100 -11.31 -5.22 9.69
C GLN A 100 -12.48 -4.55 8.97
N PHE A 101 -12.70 -4.98 7.72
CA PHE A 101 -14.02 -4.89 7.12
C PHE A 101 -14.85 -6.06 7.66
N THR A 102 -15.37 -5.87 8.87
CA THR A 102 -16.66 -6.32 9.42
C THR A 102 -16.89 -5.59 10.72
#